data_AF-A0A936XZV6-F1
#
_entry.id   AF-A0A936XZV6-F1
#
_cell.length_a   1.000
_cell.length_b   1.000
_cell.length_c   1.000
_cell.angle_alpha   90.00
_cell.angle_beta   90.00
_cell.angle_gamma   90.00
#
_symmetry.space_group_name_H-M   'P 1'
#
loop_
_entity.id
_entity.type
_entity.pdbx_description
1 polymer ?
#
loop_
_entity_poly.entity_id
_entity_poly.type
_entity_poly.pdbx_seq_one_letter_code
_entity_poly.pdbx_strand_id
1 'polypeptide(L)'
;MTKINSLLLTFSLITMFASCNAQNSDNAKSYYSDTAIFKIDTTINNVLIDGKQFSVKVLRDKFDEHLERFTENDEPNFEQSPMTVILTNGNDGKIIYIKKFDFEPNDYPSLKYSFYKGQLQNLNDNGRLYLMLNKGYGGSGSQSIRYYINFNENKINFSELFTSSGELSYIVYNKNDNEIIVLDGIWNMKENETHFASHRYTITKYTYRNNGYDKKVIGQTKFKYSSLDEEKPIAEILIDIKTKEPLLLKGINLTDYK
;
A
#
# COMPACT_ATOMS: atom_id res chain seq x y z
N MET A 1 50.65 -11.36 -30.35
CA MET A 1 49.47 -10.50 -30.51
C MET A 1 48.27 -11.42 -30.65
N THR A 2 47.55 -11.67 -29.56
CA THR A 2 46.26 -12.36 -29.54
C THR A 2 45.66 -12.09 -28.15
N LYS A 3 44.90 -11.01 -28.03
CA LYS A 3 44.08 -10.72 -26.85
C LYS A 3 42.81 -11.55 -26.96
N ILE A 4 42.59 -12.38 -25.96
CA ILE A 4 41.40 -13.20 -25.80
C ILE A 4 40.21 -12.29 -25.45
N ASN A 5 39.10 -12.51 -26.15
CA ASN A 5 37.83 -11.82 -26.03
C ASN A 5 37.27 -11.91 -24.60
N SER A 6 37.35 -10.83 -23.83
CA SER A 6 36.49 -10.57 -22.69
C SER A 6 35.77 -9.24 -22.91
N LEU A 7 34.58 -9.28 -23.51
CA LEU A 7 33.50 -8.28 -23.34
C LEU A 7 32.34 -8.64 -24.29
N LEU A 8 31.64 -9.73 -24.00
CA LEU A 8 30.30 -10.00 -24.54
C LEU A 8 29.45 -10.61 -23.41
N LEU A 9 29.45 -9.88 -22.30
CA LEU A 9 28.57 -10.04 -21.14
C LEU A 9 27.99 -8.65 -20.81
N THR A 10 27.64 -7.90 -21.86
CA THR A 10 26.88 -6.67 -21.75
C THR A 10 25.41 -7.03 -21.75
N PHE A 11 24.85 -7.06 -20.53
CA PHE A 11 23.52 -6.53 -20.21
C PHE A 11 22.42 -6.79 -21.25
N SER A 12 21.90 -8.02 -21.25
CA SER A 12 20.51 -8.28 -21.64
C SER A 12 19.55 -8.26 -20.44
N LEU A 13 19.98 -7.66 -19.31
CA LEU A 13 19.09 -7.20 -18.24
C LEU A 13 18.62 -5.79 -18.62
N ILE A 14 17.31 -5.65 -18.83
CA ILE A 14 16.51 -4.45 -19.16
C ILE A 14 15.85 -4.64 -20.54
N THR A 15 14.78 -5.42 -20.56
CA THR A 15 13.51 -5.16 -21.30
C THR A 15 12.58 -6.38 -21.15
N MET A 16 12.00 -6.58 -19.96
CA MET A 16 10.76 -7.34 -19.82
C MET A 16 9.76 -6.58 -18.94
N PHE A 17 9.51 -5.32 -19.33
CA PHE A 17 8.30 -4.60 -18.94
C PHE A 17 7.42 -4.47 -20.19
N ALA A 18 6.75 -5.56 -20.54
CA ALA A 18 5.57 -5.54 -21.41
C ALA A 18 4.75 -6.78 -21.07
N SER A 19 3.47 -6.59 -20.77
CA SER A 19 2.53 -7.64 -20.43
C SER A 19 2.58 -8.79 -21.45
N CYS A 20 2.82 -10.02 -21.00
CA CYS A 20 2.52 -11.22 -21.77
C CYS A 20 2.02 -12.35 -20.86
N ASN A 21 0.92 -12.92 -21.32
CA ASN A 21 0.13 -13.98 -20.71
C ASN A 21 0.95 -15.19 -20.26
N ALA A 22 0.72 -15.64 -19.03
CA ALA A 22 0.56 -17.04 -18.56
C ALA A 22 1.49 -18.19 -19.03
N GLN A 23 2.55 -17.97 -19.81
CA GLN A 23 3.39 -19.03 -20.40
C GLN A 23 4.79 -19.21 -19.77
N ASN A 24 5.13 -18.48 -18.70
CA ASN A 24 6.42 -18.61 -18.00
C ASN A 24 6.28 -18.84 -16.49
N SER A 25 5.19 -19.48 -16.04
CA SER A 25 4.93 -19.62 -14.60
C SER A 25 6.02 -20.35 -13.83
N ASP A 26 6.65 -21.36 -14.43
CA ASP A 26 7.63 -22.19 -13.73
C ASP A 26 8.98 -21.49 -13.61
N ASN A 27 9.44 -20.82 -14.68
CA ASN A 27 10.64 -19.99 -14.65
C ASN A 27 10.48 -18.80 -13.70
N ALA A 28 9.34 -18.13 -13.72
CA ALA A 28 9.04 -17.05 -12.77
C ALA A 28 9.00 -17.58 -11.33
N LYS A 29 8.36 -18.74 -11.10
CA LYS A 29 8.29 -19.37 -9.77
C LYS A 29 9.69 -19.72 -9.24
N SER A 30 10.57 -20.23 -10.11
CA SER A 30 11.96 -20.51 -9.75
C SER A 30 12.69 -19.23 -9.35
N TYR A 31 12.63 -18.18 -10.17
CA TYR A 31 13.31 -16.92 -9.91
C TYR A 31 12.86 -16.27 -8.58
N TYR A 32 11.56 -16.13 -8.38
CA TYR A 32 11.00 -15.52 -7.16
C TYR A 32 11.01 -16.44 -5.92
N SER A 33 11.58 -17.63 -6.05
CA SER A 33 11.88 -18.52 -4.91
C SER A 33 13.38 -18.60 -4.63
N ASP A 34 14.21 -17.91 -5.41
CA ASP A 34 15.66 -17.90 -5.24
C ASP A 34 16.06 -17.09 -4.01
N THR A 35 16.45 -17.80 -2.95
CA THR A 35 16.87 -17.19 -1.68
C THR A 35 18.25 -16.57 -1.74
N ALA A 36 19.02 -16.76 -2.83
CA ALA A 36 20.24 -16.00 -3.05
C ALA A 36 19.92 -14.55 -3.44
N ILE A 37 18.81 -14.32 -4.15
CA ILE A 37 18.39 -13.01 -4.68
C ILE A 37 17.42 -12.30 -3.73
N PHE A 38 16.48 -13.05 -3.15
CA PHE A 38 15.40 -12.50 -2.32
C PHE A 38 15.46 -12.98 -0.88
N LYS A 39 15.06 -12.11 0.05
CA LYS A 39 14.61 -12.49 1.40
C LYS A 39 13.09 -12.64 1.37
N ILE A 40 12.58 -13.76 1.88
CA ILE A 40 11.13 -13.91 2.10
C ILE A 40 10.78 -13.14 3.37
N ASP A 41 10.01 -12.09 3.22
CA ASP A 41 9.57 -11.22 4.32
C ASP A 41 8.36 -11.86 5.02
N THR A 42 7.35 -12.24 4.24
CA THR A 42 6.16 -12.91 4.77
C THR A 42 5.50 -13.79 3.71
N THR A 43 4.84 -14.85 4.17
CA THR A 43 3.87 -15.63 3.36
C THR A 43 2.56 -15.72 4.12
N ILE A 44 1.48 -15.26 3.49
CA ILE A 44 0.11 -15.33 4.00
C ILE A 44 -0.65 -16.31 3.12
N ASN A 45 -1.12 -17.41 3.72
CA ASN A 45 -1.93 -18.41 3.03
C ASN A 45 -3.41 -18.14 3.23
N ASN A 46 -4.24 -18.74 2.37
CA ASN A 46 -5.70 -18.73 2.48
C ASN A 46 -6.31 -17.32 2.42
N VAL A 47 -5.69 -16.38 1.69
CA VAL A 47 -6.25 -15.05 1.46
C VAL A 47 -7.40 -15.17 0.46
N LEU A 48 -8.61 -14.76 0.85
CA LEU A 48 -9.74 -14.73 -0.06
C LEU A 48 -9.77 -13.41 -0.85
N ILE A 49 -9.95 -13.46 -2.17
CA ILE A 49 -10.20 -12.27 -3.00
C ILE A 49 -11.37 -12.62 -3.92
N ASP A 50 -12.48 -11.91 -3.78
CA ASP A 50 -13.71 -12.12 -4.55
C ASP A 50 -14.15 -13.61 -4.61
N GLY A 51 -14.13 -14.28 -3.45
CA GLY A 51 -14.52 -15.69 -3.31
C GLY A 51 -13.48 -16.72 -3.77
N LYS A 52 -12.33 -16.30 -4.28
CA LYS A 52 -11.23 -17.20 -4.68
C LYS A 52 -10.10 -17.17 -3.66
N GLN A 53 -9.43 -18.30 -3.48
CA GLN A 53 -8.37 -18.47 -2.49
C GLN A 53 -6.98 -18.32 -3.11
N PHE A 54 -6.14 -17.53 -2.47
CA PHE A 54 -4.78 -17.22 -2.90
C PHE A 54 -3.79 -17.33 -1.73
N SER A 55 -2.52 -17.43 -2.07
CA SER A 55 -1.43 -17.11 -1.14
C SER A 55 -0.74 -15.83 -1.59
N VAL A 56 -0.43 -14.97 -0.63
CA VAL A 56 0.33 -13.74 -0.82
C VAL A 56 1.73 -13.95 -0.27
N LYS A 57 2.76 -13.75 -1.09
CA LYS A 57 4.15 -13.77 -0.67
C LYS A 57 4.73 -12.37 -0.85
N VAL A 58 5.41 -11.87 0.17
CA VAL A 58 6.18 -10.63 0.12
C VAL A 58 7.65 -10.97 0.14
N LEU A 59 8.36 -10.44 -0.84
CA LEU A 59 9.80 -10.60 -1.02
C LEU A 59 10.48 -9.25 -0.88
N ARG A 60 11.72 -9.30 -0.41
CA ARG A 60 12.64 -8.18 -0.33
C ARG A 60 13.89 -8.48 -1.14
N ASP A 61 14.32 -7.54 -1.96
CA ASP A 61 15.56 -7.70 -2.72
C ASP A 61 16.75 -7.68 -1.75
N LYS A 62 17.70 -8.61 -1.91
CA LYS A 62 18.92 -8.64 -1.09
C LYS A 62 20.00 -7.67 -1.56
N PHE A 63 19.85 -7.17 -2.78
CA PHE A 63 20.85 -6.33 -3.43
C PHE A 63 20.19 -5.05 -3.96
N ASP A 64 20.92 -3.94 -3.87
CA ASP A 64 20.54 -2.68 -4.50
C ASP A 64 20.91 -2.65 -6.00
N GLU A 65 20.72 -1.49 -6.63
CA GLU A 65 21.06 -1.25 -8.03
C GLU A 65 22.56 -1.30 -8.35
N HIS A 66 23.42 -1.21 -7.34
CA HIS A 66 24.87 -1.32 -7.42
C HIS A 66 25.39 -2.72 -7.03
N LEU A 67 24.49 -3.67 -6.76
CA LEU A 67 24.78 -5.02 -6.28
C LEU A 67 25.38 -5.06 -4.87
N GLU A 68 25.19 -4.01 -4.09
CA GLU A 68 25.53 -3.96 -2.68
C GLU A 68 24.41 -4.60 -1.86
N ARG A 69 24.76 -5.26 -0.75
CA ARG A 69 23.79 -6.02 0.04
C ARG A 69 23.02 -5.10 1.00
N PHE A 70 21.71 -5.25 1.04
CA PHE A 70 20.92 -4.81 2.19
C PHE A 70 21.24 -5.73 3.39
N THR A 71 21.44 -5.16 4.58
CA THR A 71 21.75 -5.92 5.80
C THR A 71 20.62 -5.80 6.82
N GLU A 72 20.60 -6.65 7.86
CA GLU A 72 19.54 -6.61 8.89
C GLU A 72 19.78 -5.55 9.96
N ASN A 73 21.04 -5.14 10.18
CA ASN A 73 21.44 -4.30 11.31
C ASN A 73 22.27 -3.06 10.92
N ASP A 74 22.65 -2.92 9.65
CA ASP A 74 23.41 -1.77 9.16
C ASP A 74 22.61 -1.05 8.06
N GLU A 75 22.97 0.21 7.79
CA GLU A 75 22.40 0.97 6.67
C GLU A 75 23.11 0.56 5.36
N PRO A 76 22.37 0.21 4.28
CA PRO A 76 20.91 0.19 4.18
C PRO A 76 20.28 -1.10 4.73
N ASN A 77 19.21 -0.95 5.51
CA ASN A 77 18.52 -2.04 6.18
C ASN A 77 17.48 -2.74 5.28
N PHE A 78 17.05 -3.95 5.63
CA PHE A 78 16.03 -4.68 4.84
C PHE A 78 14.66 -4.00 4.77
N GLU A 79 14.27 -3.15 5.72
CA GLU A 79 13.00 -2.40 5.61
C GLU A 79 13.04 -1.38 4.48
N GLN A 80 14.25 -0.92 4.11
CA GLN A 80 14.51 0.01 3.01
C GLN A 80 14.69 -0.69 1.65
N SER A 81 14.72 -2.03 1.62
CA SER A 81 14.93 -2.77 0.38
C SER A 81 13.67 -2.84 -0.50
N PRO A 82 13.83 -2.87 -1.84
CA PRO A 82 12.77 -3.14 -2.82
C PRO A 82 11.84 -4.26 -2.41
N MET A 83 10.53 -3.99 -2.48
CA MET A 83 9.51 -4.96 -2.10
C MET A 83 8.82 -5.51 -3.35
N THR A 84 8.65 -6.83 -3.41
CA THR A 84 7.85 -7.49 -4.44
C THR A 84 6.71 -8.28 -3.78
N VAL A 85 5.48 -8.02 -4.22
CA VAL A 85 4.30 -8.78 -3.83
C VAL A 85 3.96 -9.79 -4.92
N ILE A 86 3.77 -11.04 -4.53
CA ILE A 86 3.42 -12.15 -5.42
C ILE A 86 2.13 -12.77 -4.93
N LEU A 87 1.18 -12.97 -5.84
CA LEU A 87 0.01 -13.79 -5.59
C LEU A 87 0.14 -15.11 -6.34
N THR A 88 -0.11 -16.20 -5.64
CA THR A 88 -0.23 -17.53 -6.20
C THR A 88 -1.63 -18.07 -5.99
N ASN A 89 -2.14 -18.83 -6.96
CA ASN A 89 -3.37 -19.59 -6.80
C ASN A 89 -3.18 -20.65 -5.69
N GLY A 90 -4.13 -20.73 -4.75
CA GLY A 90 -4.03 -21.63 -3.59
C GLY A 90 -3.99 -23.12 -3.96
N ASN A 91 -4.58 -23.50 -5.09
CA ASN A 91 -4.75 -24.91 -5.47
C ASN A 91 -3.52 -25.52 -6.15
N ASP A 92 -2.78 -24.76 -6.95
CA ASP A 92 -1.66 -25.25 -7.78
C ASP A 92 -0.33 -24.51 -7.49
N GLY A 93 -0.36 -23.46 -6.65
CA GLY A 93 0.81 -22.64 -6.34
C GLY A 93 1.40 -21.92 -7.56
N LYS A 94 0.61 -21.75 -8.64
CA LYS A 94 1.01 -21.01 -9.83
C LYS A 94 1.02 -19.51 -9.53
N ILE A 95 2.09 -18.82 -9.92
CA ILE A 95 2.13 -17.35 -9.85
C ILE A 95 1.11 -16.79 -10.84
N ILE A 96 0.20 -15.96 -10.33
CA ILE A 96 -0.84 -15.29 -11.12
C ILE A 96 -0.65 -13.78 -11.19
N TYR A 97 0.14 -13.22 -10.27
CA TYR A 97 0.39 -11.79 -10.22
C TYR A 97 1.70 -11.49 -9.52
N ILE A 98 2.43 -10.49 -10.03
CA ILE A 98 3.67 -9.96 -9.46
C ILE A 98 3.58 -8.44 -9.53
N LYS A 99 3.86 -7.77 -8.42
CA LYS A 99 4.01 -6.32 -8.35
C LYS A 99 5.28 -5.97 -7.59
N LYS A 100 6.24 -5.38 -8.30
CA LYS A 100 7.41 -4.74 -7.70
C LYS A 100 7.07 -3.29 -7.34
N PHE A 101 7.52 -2.87 -6.17
CA PHE A 101 7.47 -1.50 -5.68
C PHE A 101 8.90 -0.97 -5.73
N ASP A 102 9.15 -0.11 -6.72
CA ASP A 102 10.44 0.50 -6.93
C ASP A 102 10.73 1.58 -5.87
N PHE A 103 12.01 1.84 -5.64
CA PHE A 103 12.51 2.87 -4.75
C PHE A 103 13.17 3.96 -5.60
N GLU A 104 12.95 5.22 -5.23
CA GLU A 104 13.81 6.29 -5.71
C GLU A 104 15.01 6.38 -4.74
N PRO A 105 16.26 6.38 -5.25
CA PRO A 105 17.48 6.25 -4.43
C PRO A 105 17.69 7.36 -3.40
N ASN A 106 16.97 8.48 -3.53
CA ASN A 106 17.39 9.72 -2.89
C ASN A 106 17.27 9.72 -1.37
N ASP A 107 16.52 8.80 -0.74
CA ASP A 107 16.39 8.75 0.74
C ASP A 107 16.06 7.37 1.34
N TYR A 108 16.13 6.26 0.58
CA TYR A 108 15.83 4.88 1.04
C TYR A 108 14.78 4.82 2.17
N PRO A 109 13.51 5.20 1.93
CA PRO A 109 12.53 5.28 2.99
C PRO A 109 12.30 3.91 3.62
N SER A 110 12.15 3.86 4.94
CA SER A 110 11.61 2.66 5.60
C SER A 110 10.26 2.31 4.98
N LEU A 111 10.12 1.08 4.49
CA LEU A 111 8.93 0.64 3.80
C LEU A 111 8.24 -0.43 4.62
N LYS A 112 7.10 -0.08 5.20
CA LYS A 112 6.26 -0.99 5.98
C LYS A 112 4.98 -1.27 5.21
N TYR A 113 4.48 -2.49 5.32
CA TYR A 113 3.27 -2.89 4.62
C TYR A 113 2.31 -3.62 5.54
N SER A 114 1.02 -3.60 5.18
CA SER A 114 0.03 -4.49 5.79
C SER A 114 -1.06 -4.83 4.80
N PHE A 115 -1.46 -6.10 4.80
CA PHE A 115 -2.65 -6.57 4.12
C PHE A 115 -3.81 -6.60 5.12
N TYR A 116 -4.98 -6.11 4.71
CA TYR A 116 -6.15 -6.05 5.57
C TYR A 116 -7.44 -6.04 4.75
N LYS A 117 -8.57 -6.22 5.46
CA LYS A 117 -9.91 -6.28 4.88
C LYS A 117 -10.78 -5.15 5.39
N GLY A 118 -10.49 -3.88 5.08
CA GLY A 118 -11.29 -2.75 5.56
C GLY A 118 -11.60 -2.84 7.07
N GLN A 119 -12.88 -3.02 7.44
CA GLN A 119 -13.31 -3.25 8.83
C GLN A 119 -13.07 -4.66 9.39
N LEU A 120 -12.84 -5.65 8.54
CA LEU A 120 -12.57 -7.03 8.91
C LEU A 120 -11.07 -7.22 9.18
N GLN A 121 -10.76 -8.03 10.19
CA GLN A 121 -9.38 -8.31 10.57
C GLN A 121 -8.83 -9.58 9.92
N ASN A 122 -9.70 -10.54 9.56
CA ASN A 122 -9.24 -11.82 9.04
C ASN A 122 -9.14 -11.84 7.52
N LEU A 123 -7.97 -12.22 6.99
CA LEU A 123 -7.70 -12.24 5.55
C LEU A 123 -8.36 -13.42 4.82
N ASN A 124 -8.80 -14.43 5.55
CA ASN A 124 -9.53 -15.58 5.01
C ASN A 124 -11.04 -15.31 4.84
N ASP A 125 -11.55 -14.19 5.36
CA ASP A 125 -12.94 -13.81 5.20
C ASP A 125 -13.17 -13.17 3.82
N ASN A 126 -14.39 -13.31 3.32
CA ASN A 126 -14.84 -12.59 2.14
C ASN A 126 -14.93 -11.09 2.47
N GLY A 127 -14.25 -10.29 1.65
CA GLY A 127 -14.20 -8.84 1.78
C GLY A 127 -13.20 -8.25 0.79
N ARG A 128 -13.17 -6.92 0.71
CA ARG A 128 -12.23 -6.23 -0.19
C ARG A 128 -10.83 -6.30 0.38
N LEU A 129 -9.87 -6.77 -0.41
CA LEU A 129 -8.48 -6.82 0.01
C LEU A 129 -7.80 -5.48 -0.26
N TYR A 130 -7.06 -5.00 0.72
CA TYR A 130 -6.24 -3.81 0.60
C TYR A 130 -4.79 -4.11 0.96
N LEU A 131 -3.88 -3.37 0.33
CA LEU A 131 -2.50 -3.21 0.78
C LEU A 131 -2.30 -1.76 1.25
N MET A 132 -1.82 -1.60 2.48
CA MET A 132 -1.18 -0.36 2.92
C MET A 132 0.31 -0.44 2.64
N LEU A 133 0.86 0.61 2.05
CA LEU A 133 2.30 0.81 1.92
C LEU A 133 2.68 2.13 2.61
N ASN A 134 3.38 2.05 3.72
CA ASN A 134 3.88 3.21 4.44
C ASN A 134 5.35 3.42 4.10
N LYS A 135 5.68 4.60 3.61
CA LYS A 135 7.04 5.09 3.36
C LYS A 135 7.38 6.10 4.44
N GLY A 136 8.46 5.88 5.18
CA GLY A 136 9.00 6.84 6.14
C GLY A 136 10.39 7.30 5.73
N TYR A 137 10.61 8.60 5.64
CA TYR A 137 11.83 9.22 5.09
C TYR A 137 12.86 9.63 6.17
N GLY A 138 12.72 9.12 7.40
CA GLY A 138 13.46 9.62 8.57
C GLY A 138 12.90 10.98 9.07
N GLY A 139 12.78 11.13 10.38
CA GLY A 139 12.09 12.29 10.98
C GLY A 139 10.57 12.20 10.85
N SER A 140 9.89 13.33 10.62
CA SER A 140 8.41 13.44 10.56
C SER A 140 7.83 13.40 9.14
N GLY A 141 8.58 12.83 8.18
CA GLY A 141 8.15 12.69 6.80
C GLY A 141 7.64 11.29 6.54
N SER A 142 6.32 11.14 6.38
CA SER A 142 5.72 9.87 6.00
C SER A 142 4.72 10.02 4.85
N GLN A 143 4.49 8.91 4.16
CA GLN A 143 3.48 8.78 3.12
C GLN A 143 2.84 7.40 3.24
N SER A 144 1.51 7.34 3.20
CA SER A 144 0.76 6.09 3.13
C SER A 144 0.08 5.98 1.77
N ILE A 145 0.37 4.90 1.05
CA ILE A 145 -0.27 4.58 -0.23
C ILE A 145 -1.20 3.38 0.01
N ARG A 146 -2.47 3.52 -0.37
CA ARG A 146 -3.46 2.44 -0.30
C ARG A 146 -3.70 1.87 -1.68
N TYR A 147 -3.69 0.55 -1.75
CA TYR A 147 -4.07 -0.19 -2.95
C TYR A 147 -5.30 -1.03 -2.68
N TYR A 148 -6.20 -1.09 -3.66
CA TYR A 148 -7.29 -2.04 -3.71
C TYR A 148 -6.89 -3.20 -4.63
N ILE A 149 -7.03 -4.42 -4.11
CA ILE A 149 -6.69 -5.65 -4.80
C ILE A 149 -7.98 -6.42 -5.05
N ASN A 150 -8.27 -6.68 -6.32
CA ASN A 150 -9.46 -7.43 -6.74
C ASN A 150 -9.15 -8.45 -7.81
N PHE A 151 -10.11 -9.33 -8.05
CA PHE A 151 -10.07 -10.32 -9.10
C PHE A 151 -11.17 -10.01 -10.13
N ASN A 152 -10.78 -9.48 -11.28
CA ASN A 152 -11.70 -9.17 -12.38
C ASN A 152 -11.31 -9.92 -13.65
N GLU A 153 -12.28 -10.45 -14.40
CA GLU A 153 -12.04 -11.07 -15.71
C GLU A 153 -10.88 -12.09 -15.72
N ASN A 154 -10.78 -12.89 -14.67
CA ASN A 154 -9.70 -13.86 -14.45
C ASN A 154 -8.29 -13.29 -14.25
N LYS A 155 -8.17 -12.01 -13.89
CA LYS A 155 -6.92 -11.32 -13.59
C LYS A 155 -6.99 -10.62 -12.24
N ILE A 156 -5.84 -10.58 -11.55
CA ILE A 156 -5.68 -9.73 -10.38
C ILE A 156 -5.47 -8.30 -10.87
N ASN A 157 -6.27 -7.36 -10.37
CA ASN A 157 -5.95 -5.94 -10.48
C ASN A 157 -5.44 -5.44 -9.14
N PHE A 158 -4.44 -4.58 -9.23
CA PHE A 158 -3.76 -3.98 -8.10
C PHE A 158 -3.72 -2.47 -8.35
N SER A 159 -4.76 -1.77 -7.91
CA SER A 159 -4.96 -0.36 -8.25
C SER A 159 -4.64 0.50 -7.05
N GLU A 160 -3.81 1.53 -7.24
CA GLU A 160 -3.68 2.58 -6.24
C GLU A 160 -5.04 3.26 -6.07
N LEU A 161 -5.48 3.34 -4.82
CA LEU A 161 -6.75 3.94 -4.44
C LEU A 161 -6.56 5.39 -4.04
N PHE A 162 -5.60 5.64 -3.14
CA PHE A 162 -5.18 6.98 -2.77
C PHE A 162 -3.82 6.96 -2.07
N THR A 163 -3.18 8.12 -2.11
CA THR A 163 -2.01 8.46 -1.32
C THR A 163 -2.43 9.48 -0.25
N SER A 164 -1.89 9.35 0.95
CA SER A 164 -2.16 10.25 2.08
C SER A 164 -0.90 10.50 2.89
N SER A 165 -0.92 11.50 3.77
CA SER A 165 0.20 11.85 4.65
C SER A 165 0.61 10.75 5.62
N GLY A 166 -0.21 9.72 5.85
CA GLY A 166 0.06 8.68 6.84
C GLY A 166 -0.14 9.19 8.27
N GLU A 167 0.80 9.98 8.79
CA GLU A 167 0.80 10.51 10.17
C GLU A 167 -0.29 11.57 10.42
N LEU A 168 -0.74 12.29 9.39
CA LEU A 168 -1.80 13.29 9.52
C LEU A 168 -3.14 12.79 8.97
N SER A 169 -3.22 11.50 8.63
CA SER A 169 -4.33 10.94 7.87
C SER A 169 -5.17 9.99 8.69
N TYR A 170 -6.46 10.20 8.59
CA TYR A 170 -7.49 9.40 9.24
C TYR A 170 -8.30 8.68 8.15
N ILE A 171 -8.38 7.35 8.22
CA ILE A 171 -9.05 6.53 7.21
C ILE A 171 -10.11 5.69 7.89
N VAL A 172 -11.35 5.78 7.40
CA VAL A 172 -12.51 5.08 7.95
C VAL A 172 -13.20 4.30 6.86
N TYR A 173 -13.43 3.02 7.11
CA TYR A 173 -14.20 2.16 6.21
C TYR A 173 -15.63 2.08 6.71
N ASN A 174 -16.60 2.11 5.82
CA ASN A 174 -17.95 1.74 6.20
C ASN A 174 -18.04 0.24 6.51
N LYS A 175 -19.06 -0.19 7.24
CA LYS A 175 -19.24 -1.59 7.71
C LYS A 175 -19.16 -2.66 6.61
N ASN A 176 -19.43 -2.30 5.36
CA ASN A 176 -19.46 -3.22 4.22
C ASN A 176 -18.31 -2.95 3.24
N ASP A 177 -17.33 -2.14 3.63
CA ASP A 177 -16.22 -1.65 2.81
C ASP A 177 -16.62 -1.06 1.45
N ASN A 178 -17.87 -0.60 1.29
CA ASN A 178 -18.38 0.02 0.06
C ASN A 178 -18.06 1.52 0.02
N GLU A 179 -17.79 2.13 1.16
CA GLU A 179 -17.40 3.54 1.25
C GLU A 179 -16.19 3.67 2.16
N ILE A 180 -15.29 4.59 1.79
CA ILE A 180 -14.11 4.93 2.57
C ILE A 180 -14.10 6.45 2.71
N ILE A 181 -13.95 6.95 3.94
CA ILE A 181 -13.73 8.37 4.20
C ILE A 181 -12.26 8.53 4.58
N VAL A 182 -11.59 9.45 3.91
CA VAL A 182 -10.22 9.86 4.20
C VAL A 182 -10.26 11.31 4.64
N LEU A 183 -9.72 11.58 5.82
CA LEU A 183 -9.45 12.91 6.34
C LEU A 183 -7.94 13.09 6.29
N ASP A 184 -7.46 13.85 5.32
CA ASP A 184 -6.03 14.11 5.15
C ASP A 184 -5.69 15.47 5.76
N GLY A 185 -4.82 15.47 6.77
CA GLY A 185 -4.42 16.66 7.52
C GLY A 185 -3.65 17.65 6.65
N ILE A 186 -4.02 18.91 6.74
CA ILE A 186 -3.38 20.03 6.05
C ILE A 186 -2.30 20.57 6.99
N TRP A 187 -1.05 20.17 6.78
CA TRP A 187 0.06 20.67 7.59
C TRP A 187 0.45 22.09 7.19
N ASN A 188 0.15 23.06 8.05
CA ASN A 188 0.52 24.45 7.81
C ASN A 188 1.77 24.86 8.62
N MET A 189 2.95 24.54 8.08
CA MET A 189 4.23 24.96 8.66
C MET A 189 4.37 26.49 8.80
N LYS A 190 3.65 27.29 7.99
CA LYS A 190 3.68 28.77 8.11
C LYS A 190 2.99 29.27 9.37
N GLU A 191 2.11 28.46 9.96
CA GLU A 191 1.47 28.73 11.26
C GLU A 191 2.23 28.08 12.44
N ASN A 192 3.45 27.59 12.23
CA ASN A 192 4.23 26.81 13.21
C ASN A 192 3.49 25.56 13.73
N GLU A 193 2.66 24.96 12.87
CA GLU A 193 1.95 23.72 13.20
C GLU A 193 2.93 22.54 13.24
N THR A 194 2.86 21.74 14.30
CA THR A 194 3.60 20.46 14.39
C THR A 194 2.70 19.33 13.89
N HIS A 195 3.27 18.19 13.49
CA HIS A 195 2.46 17.04 13.07
C HIS A 195 1.57 16.49 14.19
N PHE A 196 1.96 16.70 15.45
CA PHE A 196 1.18 16.35 16.64
C PHE A 196 0.01 17.32 16.94
N ALA A 197 0.01 18.52 16.37
CA ALA A 197 -1.02 19.52 16.66
C ALA A 197 -2.37 19.14 16.02
N SER A 198 -3.47 19.71 16.51
CA SER A 198 -4.75 19.62 15.80
C SER A 198 -4.64 20.24 14.39
N HIS A 199 -5.18 19.59 13.36
CA HIS A 199 -5.08 20.01 11.95
C HIS A 199 -6.44 20.37 11.32
N ARG A 200 -6.41 21.16 10.24
CA ARG A 200 -7.54 21.17 9.29
C ARG A 200 -7.46 19.93 8.41
N TYR A 201 -8.60 19.44 7.93
CA TYR A 201 -8.66 18.23 7.13
C TYR A 201 -9.27 18.48 5.76
N THR A 202 -8.68 17.89 4.72
CA THR A 202 -9.38 17.64 3.46
C THR A 202 -10.12 16.32 3.56
N ILE A 203 -11.44 16.37 3.39
CA ILE A 203 -12.30 15.18 3.50
C ILE A 203 -12.62 14.68 2.10
N THR A 204 -12.26 13.43 1.83
CA THR A 204 -12.55 12.74 0.57
C THR A 204 -13.33 11.46 0.85
N LYS A 205 -14.39 11.23 0.07
CA LYS A 205 -15.14 9.97 0.06
C LYS A 205 -14.79 9.15 -1.18
N TYR A 206 -14.49 7.88 -0.98
CA TYR A 206 -14.38 6.89 -2.05
C TYR A 206 -15.59 5.97 -1.97
N THR A 207 -16.29 5.75 -3.08
CA THR A 207 -17.47 4.89 -3.15
C THR A 207 -17.25 3.77 -4.16
N TYR A 208 -17.38 2.53 -3.70
CA TYR A 208 -17.20 1.36 -4.54
C TYR A 208 -18.37 1.18 -5.52
N ARG A 209 -18.08 1.17 -6.81
CA ARG A 209 -19.03 0.93 -7.91
C ARG A 209 -18.31 0.30 -9.09
N ASN A 210 -19.00 -0.57 -9.83
CA ASN A 210 -18.47 -1.16 -11.07
C ASN A 210 -17.06 -1.78 -10.92
N ASN A 211 -16.81 -2.49 -9.81
CA ASN A 211 -15.53 -3.12 -9.51
C ASN A 211 -14.34 -2.15 -9.32
N GLY A 212 -14.62 -0.89 -8.99
CA GLY A 212 -13.63 0.13 -8.68
C GLY A 212 -14.18 1.14 -7.66
N TYR A 213 -13.43 2.22 -7.45
CA TYR A 213 -13.79 3.28 -6.52
C TYR A 213 -13.91 4.64 -7.21
N ASP A 214 -15.06 5.26 -7.06
CA ASP A 214 -15.28 6.65 -7.44
C ASP A 214 -14.82 7.59 -6.33
N LYS A 215 -13.95 8.55 -6.65
CA LYS A 215 -13.47 9.57 -5.71
C LYS A 215 -14.37 10.81 -5.74
N LYS A 216 -14.75 11.30 -4.56
CA LYS A 216 -15.43 12.59 -4.38
C LYS A 216 -14.80 13.37 -3.24
N VAL A 217 -14.24 14.54 -3.55
CA VAL A 217 -13.85 15.51 -2.50
C VAL A 217 -15.12 16.10 -1.90
N ILE A 218 -15.27 15.97 -0.59
CA ILE A 218 -16.41 16.49 0.17
C ILE A 218 -16.19 17.96 0.51
N GLY A 219 -14.97 18.31 0.92
CA GLY A 219 -14.56 19.67 1.21
C GLY A 219 -13.40 19.70 2.20
N GLN A 220 -13.12 20.90 2.72
CA GLN A 220 -12.11 21.13 3.74
C GLN A 220 -12.75 21.68 5.01
N THR A 221 -12.24 21.28 6.17
CA THR A 221 -12.69 21.83 7.44
C THR A 221 -12.19 23.26 7.64
N LYS A 222 -13.01 24.09 8.26
CA LYS A 222 -12.63 25.46 8.65
C LYS A 222 -11.86 25.45 9.97
N PHE A 223 -12.27 24.59 10.89
CA PHE A 223 -11.64 24.43 12.21
C PHE A 223 -10.54 23.36 12.17
N LYS A 224 -9.66 23.44 13.18
CA LYS A 224 -8.68 22.40 13.48
C LYS A 224 -9.33 21.34 14.38
N TYR A 225 -8.99 20.08 14.16
CA TYR A 225 -9.46 18.93 14.93
C TYR A 225 -8.27 18.07 15.34
N SER A 226 -8.45 17.32 16.42
CA SER A 226 -7.47 16.41 17.03
C SER A 226 -6.70 15.57 16.00
N SER A 227 -5.39 15.40 16.20
CA SER A 227 -4.50 14.57 15.39
C SER A 227 -4.42 13.13 15.90
N LEU A 228 -3.82 12.23 15.09
CA LEU A 228 -3.69 10.80 15.43
C LEU A 228 -2.99 10.58 16.78
N ASP A 229 -2.09 11.49 17.15
CA ASP A 229 -1.28 11.42 18.36
C ASP A 229 -2.01 11.80 19.65
N GLU A 230 -3.18 12.45 19.54
CA GLU A 230 -4.03 12.77 20.70
C GLU A 230 -4.88 11.57 21.15
N GLU A 231 -4.66 10.38 20.56
CA GLU A 231 -5.36 9.10 20.83
C GLU A 231 -6.89 9.15 20.69
N LYS A 232 -7.44 10.23 20.13
CA LYS A 232 -8.88 10.38 19.96
C LYS A 232 -9.41 9.43 18.89
N PRO A 233 -10.43 8.61 19.18
CA PRO A 233 -11.02 7.72 18.18
C PRO A 233 -11.58 8.53 17.01
N ILE A 234 -11.35 8.03 15.80
CA ILE A 234 -11.78 8.70 14.55
C ILE A 234 -13.29 8.95 14.49
N ALA A 235 -14.09 8.08 15.10
CA ALA A 235 -15.53 8.25 15.22
C ALA A 235 -15.89 9.54 15.98
N GLU A 236 -15.15 9.87 17.04
CA GLU A 236 -15.38 11.10 17.81
C GLU A 236 -14.97 12.34 17.04
N ILE A 237 -13.89 12.27 16.24
CA ILE A 237 -13.47 13.37 15.37
C ILE A 237 -14.52 13.66 14.29
N LEU A 238 -15.07 12.61 13.68
CA LEU A 238 -16.17 12.75 12.74
C LEU A 238 -17.43 13.34 13.39
N ILE A 239 -17.73 12.97 14.64
CA ILE A 239 -18.83 13.57 15.42
C ILE A 239 -18.58 15.06 15.68
N ASP A 240 -17.36 15.44 16.06
CA ASP A 240 -16.97 16.83 16.27
C ASP A 240 -17.13 17.65 14.99
N ILE A 241 -16.65 17.15 13.86
CA ILE A 241 -16.79 17.79 12.55
C ILE A 241 -18.27 17.92 12.19
N LYS A 242 -19.07 16.86 12.38
CA LYS A 242 -20.52 16.90 12.09
C LYS A 242 -21.26 17.90 12.96
N THR A 243 -20.79 18.13 14.19
CA THR A 243 -21.41 19.07 15.13
C THR A 243 -21.05 20.51 14.81
N LYS A 244 -19.77 20.80 14.54
CA LYS A 244 -19.28 22.16 14.26
C LYS A 244 -19.50 22.60 12.82
N GLU A 245 -19.47 21.66 11.87
CA GLU A 245 -19.54 21.90 10.43
C GLU A 245 -20.56 20.94 9.76
N PRO A 246 -21.86 21.00 10.13
CA PRO A 246 -22.86 19.98 9.78
C PRO A 246 -23.11 19.81 8.29
N LEU A 247 -22.87 20.85 7.50
CA LEU A 247 -23.02 20.79 6.04
C LEU A 247 -21.93 19.97 5.37
N LEU A 248 -20.74 19.86 5.99
CA LEU A 248 -19.60 19.16 5.41
C LEU A 248 -19.85 17.66 5.33
N LEU A 249 -20.46 17.07 6.36
CA LEU A 249 -20.79 15.64 6.41
C LEU A 249 -22.27 15.35 6.12
N LYS A 250 -22.95 16.26 5.41
CA LYS A 250 -24.37 16.10 5.07
C LYS A 250 -24.59 14.85 4.19
N GLY A 251 -25.50 13.99 4.63
CA GLY A 251 -25.81 12.73 3.94
C GLY A 251 -24.84 11.59 4.26
N ILE A 252 -23.90 11.79 5.19
CA ILE A 252 -23.03 10.72 5.71
C ILE A 252 -23.61 10.23 7.04
N ASN A 253 -23.95 8.95 7.08
CA ASN A 253 -24.40 8.28 8.29
C ASN A 253 -23.20 7.73 9.07
N LEU A 254 -22.70 8.49 10.05
CA LEU A 254 -21.49 8.13 10.80
C LEU A 254 -21.61 6.81 11.57
N THR A 255 -22.82 6.34 11.88
CA THR A 255 -23.00 5.05 12.55
C THR A 255 -22.60 3.87 11.68
N ASP A 256 -22.46 4.07 10.37
CA ASP A 256 -22.08 3.05 9.41
C ASP A 256 -20.57 2.94 9.22
N TYR A 257 -19.81 3.77 9.92
CA TYR A 257 -18.36 3.84 9.88
C TYR A 257 -17.78 3.39 11.21
N LYS A 258 -16.62 2.74 11.17
CA LYS A 258 -15.90 2.25 12.34
C LYS A 258 -14.42 2.52 12.24
#